data_AF-A0A2D4GKE0-F1
#
_entry.id   AF-A0A2D4GKE0-F1
#
_cell.length_a   1.000
_cell.length_b   1.000
_cell.length_c   1.000
_cell.angle_alpha   90.00
_cell.angle_beta   90.00
_cell.angle_gamma   90.00
#
_symmetry.space_group_name_H-M   'P 1'
#
loop_
_entity.id
_entity.type
_entity.pdbx_description
1 polymer ?
#
loop_
_entity_poly.entity_id
_entity_poly.type
_entity_poly.pdbx_seq_one_letter_code
_entity_poly.pdbx_strand_id
1 'polypeptide(L)'
;MSTRVLLRSQPSKDCNQPNETSNSPNKGAPARLPVHTNRTSFETQDVLVPWHLKDGISKKTGHAKLSQPLDGLTYAPEPKPVFHRYYHVFCEGELEQLCKQLGCIKVQRSCYDQGNWCVVLEKQ
;
A
#
# COMPACT_ATOMS: atom_id res chain seq x y z
N MET A 1 -13.44 -31.32 -21.56
CA MET A 1 -12.24 -31.45 -20.70
C MET A 1 -12.50 -30.66 -19.43
N SER A 2 -12.85 -31.35 -18.35
CA SER A 2 -13.31 -30.75 -17.09
C SER A 2 -12.23 -30.97 -16.04
N THR A 3 -11.45 -29.93 -15.74
CA THR A 3 -10.40 -29.99 -14.72
C THR A 3 -11.03 -29.67 -13.37
N ARG A 4 -11.36 -30.72 -12.61
CA ARG A 4 -11.72 -30.61 -11.19
C ARG A 4 -10.47 -30.25 -10.40
N VAL A 5 -10.40 -29.03 -9.87
CA VAL A 5 -9.41 -28.65 -8.85
C VAL A 5 -9.97 -29.10 -7.50
N LEU A 6 -9.41 -30.19 -6.96
CA LEU A 6 -9.62 -30.63 -5.59
C LEU A 6 -8.89 -29.65 -4.65
N LEU A 7 -9.63 -28.73 -4.03
CA LEU A 7 -9.08 -27.86 -2.98
C LEU A 7 -9.05 -28.66 -1.68
N ARG A 8 -7.85 -29.06 -1.25
CA ARG A 8 -7.62 -29.59 0.11
C ARG A 8 -7.71 -28.44 1.09
N SER A 9 -8.75 -28.43 1.91
CA SER A 9 -8.81 -27.61 3.12
C SER A 9 -7.76 -28.11 4.12
N GLN A 10 -6.93 -27.21 4.63
CA GLN A 10 -6.16 -27.47 5.85
C GLN A 10 -6.75 -26.65 7.02
N PRO A 11 -6.83 -27.24 8.23
CA PRO A 11 -7.49 -26.62 9.37
C PRO A 11 -6.63 -25.57 10.07
N SER A 12 -7.34 -24.73 10.79
CA SER A 12 -6.98 -23.60 11.64
C SER A 12 -5.82 -23.85 12.60
N LYS A 13 -5.03 -22.78 12.82
CA LYS A 13 -4.24 -22.61 14.04
C LYS A 13 -4.86 -21.47 14.83
N ASP A 14 -5.44 -21.83 15.96
CA ASP A 14 -6.09 -20.93 16.90
C ASP A 14 -5.09 -20.02 17.65
N CYS A 15 -5.56 -18.79 17.84
CA CYS A 15 -5.37 -17.87 18.97
C CYS A 15 -4.00 -17.21 19.20
N ASN A 16 -4.02 -15.86 19.26
CA ASN A 16 -4.05 -15.20 20.58
C ASN A 16 -4.57 -13.75 20.55
N GLN A 17 -5.19 -13.40 21.68
CA GLN A 17 -5.93 -12.17 22.04
C GLN A 17 -5.07 -10.88 22.04
N PRO A 18 -5.71 -9.69 21.98
CA PRO A 18 -5.01 -8.41 22.04
C PRO A 18 -4.52 -8.11 23.47
N ASN A 19 -3.22 -7.86 23.62
CA ASN A 19 -2.65 -7.26 24.82
C ASN A 19 -2.58 -5.73 24.66
N GLU A 20 -3.55 -5.04 25.24
CA GLU A 20 -3.48 -3.60 25.51
C GLU A 20 -2.27 -3.32 26.42
N THR A 21 -1.13 -2.94 25.85
CA THR A 21 -0.02 -2.35 26.62
C THR A 21 0.18 -0.93 26.15
N SER A 22 -0.48 -0.01 26.84
CA SER A 22 -0.23 1.41 26.78
C SER A 22 1.17 1.70 27.31
N ASN A 23 2.04 2.24 26.46
CA ASN A 23 3.20 2.99 26.93
C ASN A 23 3.47 4.16 25.98
N SER A 24 3.04 5.36 26.39
CA SER A 24 3.41 6.62 25.76
C SER A 24 4.78 7.07 26.25
N PRO A 25 5.59 7.66 25.35
CA PRO A 25 6.09 8.99 25.66
C PRO A 25 6.02 9.95 24.47
N ASN A 26 5.58 11.17 24.80
CA ASN A 26 5.89 12.46 24.16
C ASN A 26 5.17 12.89 22.87
N LYS A 27 4.30 13.90 23.09
CA LYS A 27 4.30 15.22 22.44
C LYS A 27 4.21 15.27 20.91
N GLY A 28 2.97 15.46 20.43
CA GLY A 28 2.60 16.65 19.65
C GLY A 28 3.28 16.87 18.30
N ALA A 29 3.84 15.85 17.67
CA ALA A 29 4.05 15.85 16.23
C ALA A 29 2.77 15.30 15.56
N PRO A 30 2.27 15.87 14.46
CA PRO A 30 1.25 15.18 13.67
C PRO A 30 1.82 13.80 13.34
N ALA A 31 1.07 12.74 13.66
CA ALA A 31 1.48 11.37 13.43
C ALA A 31 1.91 11.23 11.96
N ARG A 32 3.22 11.19 11.72
CA ARG A 32 3.76 11.06 10.37
C ARG A 32 3.57 9.61 9.97
N LEU A 33 2.81 9.37 8.90
CA LEU A 33 2.63 8.03 8.37
C LEU A 33 4.00 7.45 7.96
N PRO A 34 4.33 6.22 8.39
CA PRO A 34 5.61 5.60 8.06
C PRO A 34 5.71 5.35 6.56
N VAL A 35 6.93 5.43 6.03
CA VAL A 35 7.22 5.11 4.63
C VAL A 35 7.67 3.65 4.54
N HIS A 36 6.93 2.83 3.79
CA HIS A 36 7.22 1.42 3.62
C HIS A 36 8.49 1.18 2.81
N THR A 37 9.28 0.19 3.22
CA THR A 37 10.44 -0.29 2.47
C THR A 37 10.05 -1.54 1.67
N ASN A 38 10.34 -1.56 0.37
CA ASN A 38 9.97 -2.68 -0.51
C ASN A 38 10.55 -4.02 -0.01
N ARG A 39 9.75 -5.10 -0.09
CA ARG A 39 10.10 -6.47 0.38
C ARG A 39 10.29 -6.60 1.90
N THR A 40 9.73 -5.70 2.68
CA THR A 40 9.63 -5.84 4.14
C THR A 40 8.19 -6.12 4.56
N SER A 41 7.98 -6.59 5.79
CA SER A 41 6.62 -6.69 6.35
C SER A 41 6.07 -5.31 6.66
N PHE A 42 4.75 -5.17 6.65
CA PHE A 42 4.10 -3.93 7.10
C PHE A 42 4.08 -3.89 8.63
N GLU A 43 4.61 -2.80 9.19
CA GLU A 43 4.67 -2.60 10.66
C GLU A 43 3.40 -1.94 11.21
N THR A 44 2.65 -1.24 10.35
CA THR A 44 1.42 -0.51 10.70
C THR A 44 0.39 -0.68 9.58
N GLN A 45 -0.90 -0.49 9.90
CA GLN A 45 -1.97 -0.59 8.90
C GLN A 45 -1.95 0.59 7.91
N ASP A 46 -1.62 1.80 8.35
CA ASP A 46 -1.58 2.98 7.50
C ASP A 46 -0.15 3.34 7.08
N VAL A 47 0.14 3.28 5.78
CA VAL A 47 1.51 3.41 5.28
C VAL A 47 1.61 4.21 3.98
N LEU A 48 2.74 4.90 3.80
CA LEU A 48 3.12 5.54 2.55
C LEU A 48 4.06 4.64 1.74
N VAL A 49 3.74 4.38 0.48
CA VAL A 49 4.61 3.62 -0.43
C VAL A 49 5.24 4.58 -1.46
N PRO A 50 6.58 4.58 -1.63
CA PRO A 50 7.24 5.40 -2.63
C PRO A 50 6.75 5.13 -4.06
N TRP A 51 6.48 6.19 -4.81
CA TRP A 51 6.04 6.17 -6.20
C TRP A 51 6.86 7.16 -7.03
N HIS A 52 7.65 6.62 -7.95
CA HIS A 52 8.43 7.43 -8.89
C HIS A 52 7.57 7.69 -10.13
N LEU A 53 7.36 8.95 -10.47
CA LEU A 53 6.73 9.29 -11.74
C LEU A 53 7.71 8.94 -12.86
N LYS A 54 7.31 8.03 -13.75
CA LYS A 54 8.08 7.74 -14.95
C LYS A 54 7.93 8.94 -15.87
N ASP A 55 9.03 9.57 -16.26
CA ASP A 55 9.00 10.67 -17.22
C ASP A 55 8.34 10.16 -18.51
N GLY A 56 7.08 10.54 -18.72
CA GLY A 56 6.42 10.34 -20.01
C GLY A 56 7.24 11.08 -21.05
N ILE A 57 7.55 10.40 -22.16
CA ILE A 57 8.33 10.89 -23.31
C ILE A 57 8.16 12.40 -23.45
N SER A 58 9.08 13.17 -22.86
CA SER A 58 9.14 14.59 -23.08
C SER A 58 9.54 14.72 -24.54
N LYS A 59 8.56 15.01 -25.40
CA LYS A 59 8.82 15.53 -26.73
C LYS A 59 9.88 16.61 -26.54
N LYS A 60 11.00 16.47 -27.25
CA LYS A 60 12.03 17.49 -27.35
C LYS A 60 11.42 18.74 -28.00
N THR A 61 10.63 19.51 -27.27
CA THR A 61 10.32 20.89 -27.63
C THR A 61 11.47 21.71 -27.10
N GLY A 62 12.34 22.12 -28.03
CA GLY A 62 13.56 22.85 -27.75
C GLY A 62 13.29 24.12 -26.97
N HIS A 63 14.03 24.31 -25.89
CA HIS A 63 14.46 25.62 -25.50
C HIS A 63 15.98 25.63 -25.57
N ALA A 64 16.49 26.26 -26.62
CA ALA A 64 17.81 26.85 -26.59
C ALA A 64 17.85 27.81 -25.38
N LYS A 65 18.63 27.46 -24.34
CA LYS A 65 19.24 28.46 -23.47
C LYS A 65 20.73 28.41 -23.71
N LEU A 66 21.13 29.24 -24.66
CA LEU A 66 22.47 29.78 -24.78
C LEU A 66 22.72 30.69 -23.57
N SER A 67 23.45 30.18 -22.59
CA SER A 67 24.38 30.97 -21.76
C SER A 67 25.15 29.99 -20.89
N GLN A 68 26.34 29.63 -21.34
CA GLN A 68 27.40 29.14 -20.45
C GLN A 68 27.65 30.19 -19.36
N PRO A 69 28.02 29.74 -18.16
CA PRO A 69 29.34 30.09 -17.67
C PRO A 69 30.24 28.87 -17.62
N LEU A 70 31.45 29.09 -18.11
CA LEU A 70 32.66 28.31 -17.90
C LEU A 70 32.90 28.14 -16.39
N ASP A 71 32.73 26.92 -15.86
CA ASP A 71 33.47 26.40 -14.69
C ASP A 71 33.18 24.89 -14.53
N GLY A 72 34.25 24.10 -14.52
CA GLY A 72 34.22 22.64 -14.57
C GLY A 72 33.83 21.94 -13.27
N LEU A 73 32.57 22.12 -12.83
CA LEU A 73 31.96 21.30 -11.78
C LEU A 73 30.85 20.45 -12.40
N THR A 74 31.07 19.15 -12.43
CA THR A 74 30.11 18.14 -12.84
C THR A 74 28.91 18.17 -11.90
N TYR A 75 27.88 18.96 -12.19
CA TYR A 75 26.64 18.96 -11.43
C TYR A 75 26.01 17.57 -11.55
N ALA A 76 26.03 16.81 -10.45
CA ALA A 76 25.34 15.55 -10.35
C ALA A 76 23.85 15.78 -10.68
N PRO A 77 23.18 14.85 -11.39
CA PRO A 77 21.76 15.02 -11.69
C PRO A 77 20.97 15.19 -10.39
N GLU A 78 20.22 16.29 -10.29
CA GLU A 78 19.33 16.56 -9.16
C GLU A 78 18.36 15.37 -8.97
N PRO A 79 18.15 14.91 -7.72
CA PRO A 79 17.30 13.76 -7.45
C PRO A 79 15.87 14.08 -7.89
N LYS A 80 15.30 13.20 -8.72
CA LYS A 80 13.91 13.34 -9.17
C LYS A 80 12.96 13.25 -7.96
N PRO A 81 11.88 14.04 -7.93
CA PRO A 81 10.93 14.00 -6.83
C PRO A 81 10.28 12.61 -6.72
N VAL A 82 10.23 12.08 -5.49
CA VAL A 82 9.54 10.83 -5.16
C VAL A 82 8.20 11.18 -4.53
N PHE A 83 7.12 10.73 -5.16
CA PHE A 83 5.77 10.86 -4.63
C PHE A 83 5.47 9.68 -3.70
N HIS A 84 4.41 9.79 -2.89
CA HIS A 84 3.98 8.73 -1.99
C HIS A 84 2.53 8.38 -2.26
N ARG A 85 2.21 7.08 -2.25
CA ARG A 85 0.84 6.56 -2.29
C ARG A 85 0.44 6.11 -0.90
N TYR A 86 -0.76 6.48 -0.48
CA TYR A 86 -1.33 5.96 0.75
C TYR A 86 -1.90 4.56 0.52
N TYR A 87 -1.56 3.65 1.43
CA TYR A 87 -2.11 2.30 1.52
C TYR A 87 -2.63 2.07 2.94
N HIS A 88 -3.75 1.36 3.02
CA HIS A 88 -4.27 0.77 4.24
C HIS A 88 -4.16 -0.76 4.14
N VAL A 89 -3.41 -1.37 5.03
CA VAL A 89 -3.14 -2.81 5.10
C VAL A 89 -4.19 -3.42 6.02
N PHE A 90 -5.21 -4.03 5.41
CA PHE A 90 -6.29 -4.65 6.15
C PHE A 90 -5.80 -5.82 7.01
N CYS A 91 -6.34 -5.92 8.22
CA CYS A 91 -6.24 -7.10 9.08
C CYS A 91 -7.38 -8.10 8.78
N GLU A 92 -7.26 -9.31 9.35
CA GLU A 92 -8.28 -10.34 9.20
C GLU A 92 -9.67 -9.85 9.62
N GLY A 93 -10.66 -10.03 8.75
CA GLY A 93 -12.05 -9.65 8.99
C GLY A 93 -12.36 -8.15 8.91
N GLU A 94 -11.36 -7.26 8.90
CA GLU A 94 -11.57 -5.81 8.87
C GLU A 94 -12.31 -5.36 7.60
N LEU A 95 -11.81 -5.79 6.43
CA LEU A 95 -12.44 -5.48 5.15
C LEU A 95 -13.87 -6.02 5.06
N GLU A 96 -14.12 -7.22 5.60
CA GLU A 96 -15.44 -7.84 5.63
C GLU A 96 -16.42 -7.04 6.49
N GLN A 97 -15.99 -6.62 7.68
CA GLN A 97 -16.78 -5.80 8.59
C GLN A 97 -17.11 -4.44 7.99
N LEU A 98 -16.16 -3.82 7.30
CA LEU A 98 -16.39 -2.56 6.59
C LEU A 98 -17.46 -2.74 5.50
N CYS A 99 -17.41 -3.81 4.72
CA CYS A 99 -18.44 -4.09 3.72
C CYS A 99 -19.81 -4.36 4.34
N LYS A 100 -19.90 -5.01 5.51
CA LYS A 100 -21.17 -5.28 6.22
C LYS A 100 -21.92 -4.01 6.65
N GLN A 101 -21.24 -2.87 6.75
CA GLN A 101 -21.87 -1.59 7.09
C GLN A 101 -22.69 -1.01 5.92
N LEU A 102 -22.48 -1.51 4.70
CA LEU A 102 -23.18 -1.05 3.51
C LEU A 102 -24.54 -1.77 3.38
N GLY A 103 -25.64 -1.02 3.51
CA GLY A 103 -27.00 -1.58 3.53
C GLY A 103 -27.54 -2.11 2.18
N CYS A 104 -26.82 -1.91 1.08
CA CYS A 104 -27.26 -2.30 -0.27
C CYS A 104 -26.56 -3.54 -0.84
N ILE A 105 -25.75 -4.22 -0.03
CA ILE A 105 -24.97 -5.38 -0.46
C ILE A 105 -25.04 -6.50 0.57
N LYS A 106 -24.84 -7.73 0.11
CA LYS A 106 -24.68 -8.90 0.94
C LYS A 106 -23.27 -9.46 0.77
N VAL A 107 -22.57 -9.65 1.89
CA VAL A 107 -21.30 -10.36 1.91
C VAL A 107 -21.56 -11.86 1.71
N GLN A 108 -20.99 -12.45 0.67
CA GLN A 108 -21.10 -13.88 0.37
C GLN A 108 -19.98 -14.68 1.02
N ARG A 109 -18.73 -14.22 0.87
CA ARG A 109 -17.56 -14.83 1.51
C ARG A 109 -16.37 -13.86 1.56
N SER A 110 -15.51 -14.06 2.54
CA SER A 110 -14.17 -13.46 2.62
C SER A 110 -13.11 -14.53 2.35
N CYS A 111 -11.99 -14.14 1.75
CA CYS A 111 -10.87 -15.04 1.52
C CYS A 111 -9.54 -14.28 1.59
N TYR A 112 -8.47 -15.01 1.89
CA TYR A 112 -7.10 -14.51 1.85
C TYR A 112 -6.34 -15.25 0.75
N ASP A 113 -5.85 -14.51 -0.25
CA ASP A 113 -5.12 -15.08 -1.38
C ASP A 113 -3.85 -14.27 -1.68
N GLN A 114 -2.71 -14.96 -1.72
CA GLN A 114 -1.39 -14.39 -2.04
C GLN A 114 -1.06 -13.05 -1.35
N GLY A 115 -1.40 -12.92 -0.07
CA GLY A 115 -1.12 -11.70 0.68
C GLY A 115 -2.21 -10.62 0.62
N ASN A 116 -3.37 -10.92 0.02
CA ASN A 116 -4.45 -9.96 -0.14
C ASN A 116 -5.75 -10.48 0.50
N TRP A 117 -6.44 -9.57 1.19
CA TRP A 117 -7.81 -9.79 1.64
C TRP A 117 -8.79 -9.48 0.52
N CYS A 118 -9.69 -10.42 0.27
CA CYS A 118 -10.69 -10.35 -0.79
C CYS A 118 -12.08 -10.63 -0.20
N VAL A 119 -13.09 -9.91 -0.67
CA VAL A 119 -14.49 -10.11 -0.27
C VAL A 119 -15.35 -10.22 -1.52
N VAL A 120 -16.16 -11.27 -1.59
CA VAL A 120 -17.16 -11.44 -2.66
C VAL A 120 -18.50 -10.91 -2.16
N LEU A 121 -19.07 -9.99 -2.93
CA LEU A 121 -20.28 -9.26 -2.59
C LEU A 121 -21.35 -9.49 -3.65
N GLU A 122 -22.60 -9.50 -3.23
CA GLU A 122 -23.77 -9.50 -4.10
C GLU A 122 -24.57 -8.22 -3.85
N LYS A 123 -24.98 -7.54 -4.92
CA LYS A 123 -25.90 -6.41 -4.84
C LYS A 123 -27.29 -6.94 -4.42
N GLN A 124 -27.91 -6.27 -3.44
CA GLN A 124 -29.31 -6.52 -3.10
C GLN A 124 -30.28 -5.73 -4.00
#